data_AF-Q5T181-F1
#
_entry.id   AF-Q5T181-F1
#
_cell.length_a   1.000
_cell.length_b   1.000
_cell.length_c   1.000
_cell.angle_alpha   90.00
_cell.angle_beta   90.00
_cell.angle_gamma   90.00
#
_symmetry.space_group_name_H-M   'P 1'
#
loop_
_entity.id
_entity.type
_entity.pdbx_description
1 polymer ?
#
loop_
_entity_poly.entity_id
_entity_poly.type
_entity_poly.pdbx_seq_one_letter_code
_entity_poly.pdbx_strand_id
1 'polypeptide(L)'
;MNKLSGGGGRRTRVEGGQLGGEEWTRHGSFVNKPTRGWLHPNDKVMGPGVSYLVRYMGCVEVLQSMRALDFNTRTQVTREAISLVCEAVPGAKGATRRRKPCSRPLSSILGRSNLKFAGMPITLTVSTSSLNLMAAD
;
A
#
# COMPACT_ATOMS: atom_id res chain seq x y z
N MET A 1 -51.36 -18.28 20.77
CA MET A 1 -51.42 -19.37 19.76
C MET A 1 -51.22 -18.73 18.40
N ASN A 2 -50.41 -19.23 17.45
CA ASN A 2 -49.41 -20.31 17.47
C ASN A 2 -48.19 -19.88 16.63
N LYS A 3 -46.99 -19.89 17.22
CA LYS A 3 -45.90 -20.86 16.94
C LYS A 3 -45.38 -20.93 15.48
N LEU A 4 -44.18 -20.37 15.31
CA LEU A 4 -42.94 -20.98 14.75
C LEU A 4 -42.88 -21.45 13.28
N SER A 5 -42.14 -20.67 12.47
CA SER A 5 -40.92 -21.07 11.70
C SER A 5 -40.39 -19.82 10.98
N GLY A 6 -39.10 -19.63 10.63
CA GLY A 6 -37.93 -20.50 10.69
C GLY A 6 -37.12 -20.31 9.41
N GLY A 7 -35.85 -19.88 9.48
CA GLY A 7 -35.00 -19.73 8.28
C GLY A 7 -33.94 -18.62 8.37
N GLY A 8 -32.69 -19.00 8.65
CA GLY A 8 -31.56 -18.06 8.65
C GLY A 8 -31.04 -17.77 7.24
N GLY A 9 -31.30 -16.57 6.73
CA GLY A 9 -30.75 -16.09 5.45
C GLY A 9 -29.29 -15.66 5.57
N ARG A 10 -28.35 -16.58 5.32
CA ARG A 10 -26.92 -16.26 5.21
C ARG A 10 -26.69 -15.30 4.05
N ARG A 11 -26.14 -14.11 4.31
CA ARG A 11 -25.65 -13.23 3.23
C ARG A 11 -24.57 -13.97 2.44
N THR A 12 -24.78 -14.07 1.13
CA THR A 12 -23.95 -14.86 0.22
C THR A 12 -22.51 -14.38 0.21
N ARG A 13 -21.61 -15.29 0.60
CA ARG A 13 -20.17 -15.17 0.34
C ARG A 13 -19.99 -15.14 -1.18
N VAL A 14 -19.42 -14.07 -1.71
CA VAL A 14 -19.01 -14.04 -3.11
C VAL A 14 -17.87 -15.05 -3.30
N GLU A 15 -18.16 -16.10 -4.05
CA GLU A 15 -17.19 -17.08 -4.49
C GLU A 15 -16.40 -16.48 -5.65
N GLY A 16 -15.23 -15.92 -5.33
CA GLY A 16 -14.25 -15.55 -6.35
C GLY A 16 -13.70 -16.82 -6.98
N GLY A 17 -14.27 -17.23 -8.12
CA GLY A 17 -13.95 -18.47 -8.81
C GLY A 17 -12.45 -18.64 -9.04
N GLN A 18 -11.97 -19.85 -8.74
CA GLN A 18 -10.61 -20.28 -8.99
C GLN A 18 -10.46 -20.57 -10.49
N LEU A 19 -9.81 -19.66 -11.23
CA LEU A 19 -9.37 -19.92 -12.60
C LEU A 19 -7.86 -20.12 -12.61
N GLY A 20 -7.45 -21.29 -13.11
CA GLY A 20 -6.06 -21.63 -13.34
C GLY A 20 -5.42 -20.69 -14.36
N GLY A 21 -4.14 -20.40 -14.13
CA GLY A 21 -3.34 -19.49 -14.93
C GLY A 21 -1.89 -19.69 -14.53
N GLU A 22 -1.31 -20.80 -15.01
CA GLU A 22 0.03 -21.29 -14.68
C GLU A 22 1.18 -20.51 -15.36
N GLU A 23 0.88 -19.35 -15.95
CA GLU A 23 1.80 -18.54 -16.77
C GLU A 23 2.61 -17.51 -15.95
N TRP A 24 3.18 -17.92 -14.81
CA TRP A 24 3.89 -17.00 -13.89
C TRP A 24 5.35 -16.71 -14.29
N THR A 25 5.90 -17.36 -15.32
CA THR A 25 7.33 -17.74 -15.30
C THR A 25 8.16 -17.46 -16.57
N ARG A 26 7.63 -16.86 -17.65
CA ARG A 26 8.44 -16.67 -18.89
C ARG A 26 9.17 -15.32 -19.00
N HIS A 27 8.53 -14.14 -18.89
CA HIS A 27 9.28 -12.86 -18.92
C HIS A 27 8.61 -11.69 -18.16
N GLY A 28 9.11 -11.41 -16.94
CA GLY A 28 9.57 -10.06 -16.61
C GLY A 28 8.59 -8.91 -16.30
N SER A 29 7.32 -9.13 -15.92
CA SER A 29 6.50 -8.05 -15.32
C SER A 29 6.19 -8.30 -13.85
N PHE A 30 6.76 -7.47 -12.96
CA PHE A 30 6.51 -7.49 -11.52
C PHE A 30 5.08 -7.04 -11.14
N VAL A 31 4.35 -6.41 -12.06
CA VAL A 31 3.04 -5.82 -11.81
C VAL A 31 2.02 -6.41 -12.78
N ASN A 32 0.92 -6.94 -12.24
CA ASN A 32 -0.21 -7.41 -13.05
C ASN A 32 -0.90 -6.21 -13.70
N LYS A 33 -1.18 -6.27 -15.01
CA LYS A 33 -1.79 -5.16 -15.74
C LYS A 33 -3.24 -4.96 -15.26
N PRO A 34 -3.68 -3.72 -14.95
CA PRO A 34 -5.07 -3.50 -14.58
C PRO A 34 -6.02 -3.87 -15.73
N THR A 35 -7.22 -4.33 -15.41
CA THR A 35 -8.23 -4.73 -16.42
C THR A 35 -8.65 -3.58 -17.35
N ARG A 36 -8.49 -2.32 -16.92
CA ARG A 36 -8.71 -1.11 -17.73
C ARG A 36 -7.42 -0.53 -18.35
N GLY A 37 -6.29 -1.24 -18.27
CA GLY A 37 -4.99 -0.74 -18.68
C GLY A 37 -4.34 0.22 -17.67
N TRP A 38 -3.25 0.86 -18.09
CA TRP A 38 -2.55 1.86 -17.28
C TRP A 38 -3.30 3.20 -17.29
N LEU A 39 -3.23 3.95 -16.19
CA LEU A 39 -3.93 5.25 -16.06
C LEU A 39 -3.35 6.37 -16.94
N HIS A 40 -2.10 6.22 -17.38
CA HIS A 40 -1.37 7.24 -18.16
C HIS A 40 -0.63 6.60 -19.35
N PRO A 41 -0.44 7.35 -20.45
CA PRO A 41 0.35 6.89 -21.59
C PRO A 41 1.83 6.78 -21.22
N ASN A 42 2.54 5.84 -21.86
CA ASN A 42 3.95 5.56 -21.60
C ASN A 42 4.83 6.80 -21.81
N ASP A 43 4.62 7.56 -22.88
CA ASP A 43 5.40 8.76 -23.23
C ASP A 43 5.39 9.80 -22.11
N LYS A 44 4.27 9.93 -21.38
CA LYS A 44 4.17 10.84 -20.25
C LYS A 44 4.99 10.34 -19.05
N VAL A 45 5.00 9.04 -18.78
CA VAL A 45 5.77 8.44 -17.67
C VAL A 45 7.27 8.36 -17.99
N MET A 46 7.63 8.19 -19.27
CA MET A 46 9.01 8.15 -19.75
C MET A 46 9.63 9.56 -19.93
N GLY A 47 8.80 10.56 -20.23
CA GLY A 47 9.21 11.97 -20.35
C GLY A 47 9.05 12.75 -19.04
N PRO A 48 8.15 13.76 -18.98
CA PRO A 48 8.06 14.70 -17.84
C PRO A 48 7.52 14.07 -16.54
N GLY A 49 6.91 12.88 -16.61
CA GLY A 49 6.25 12.22 -15.51
C GLY A 49 4.79 12.65 -15.29
N VAL A 50 4.22 12.13 -14.22
CA VAL A 50 2.84 12.42 -13.78
C VAL A 50 2.87 12.96 -12.35
N SER A 51 2.36 14.18 -12.17
CA SER A 51 2.35 14.89 -10.90
C SER A 51 1.05 14.71 -10.12
N TYR A 52 1.15 14.58 -8.79
CA TYR A 52 0.05 14.46 -7.85
C TYR A 52 0.30 15.31 -6.62
N LEU A 53 -0.72 16.06 -6.17
CA LEU A 53 -0.69 16.73 -4.87
C LEU A 53 -1.01 15.70 -3.78
N VAL A 54 -0.04 15.43 -2.90
CA VAL A 54 -0.15 14.44 -1.82
C VAL A 54 0.45 15.00 -0.52
N ARG A 55 0.19 14.34 0.61
CA ARG A 55 0.86 14.67 1.88
C ARG A 55 1.99 13.68 2.12
N TYR A 56 3.22 14.17 2.26
CA TYR A 56 4.34 13.32 2.66
C TYR A 56 4.20 12.94 4.13
N MET A 57 4.35 11.65 4.44
CA MET A 57 4.14 11.12 5.79
C MET A 57 5.44 10.88 6.57
N GLY A 58 6.60 11.14 5.97
CA GLY A 58 7.90 10.68 6.49
C GLY A 58 8.27 9.30 5.93
N CYS A 59 9.35 8.73 6.47
CA CYS A 59 9.83 7.40 6.08
C CYS A 59 10.26 6.58 7.29
N VAL A 60 10.28 5.25 7.13
CA VAL A 60 10.79 4.28 8.10
C VAL A 60 11.92 3.52 7.43
N GLU A 61 13.05 3.41 8.11
CA GLU A 61 14.21 2.62 7.69
C GLU A 61 13.85 1.14 7.55
N VAL A 62 14.40 0.47 6.53
CA VAL A 62 14.22 -0.97 6.31
C VAL A 62 15.59 -1.65 6.33
N LEU A 63 15.83 -2.45 7.37
CA LEU A 63 17.10 -3.08 7.71
C LEU A 63 17.39 -4.36 6.90
N GLN A 64 16.37 -4.97 6.29
CA GLN A 64 16.51 -6.17 5.46
C GLN A 64 16.09 -5.90 4.01
N SER A 65 16.85 -6.44 3.05
CA SER A 65 16.52 -6.31 1.63
C SER A 65 15.12 -6.88 1.34
N MET A 66 14.24 -6.05 0.79
CA MET A 66 12.88 -6.45 0.43
C MET A 66 12.84 -7.66 -0.51
N ARG A 67 13.89 -7.88 -1.31
CA ARG A 67 14.01 -9.07 -2.19
C ARG A 67 14.13 -10.38 -1.42
N ALA A 68 14.75 -10.36 -0.23
CA ALA A 68 14.94 -11.53 0.63
C ALA A 68 13.70 -11.89 1.48
N LEU A 69 12.70 -11.01 1.52
CA LEU A 69 11.43 -11.23 2.21
C LEU A 69 10.39 -11.85 1.27
N ASP A 70 9.53 -12.73 1.75
CA ASP A 70 8.37 -13.21 1.00
C ASP A 70 7.29 -12.12 0.84
N PHE A 71 6.35 -12.32 -0.08
CA PHE A 71 5.32 -11.33 -0.41
C PHE A 71 4.40 -10.97 0.78
N ASN A 72 4.06 -11.93 1.63
CA ASN A 72 3.22 -11.69 2.81
C ASN A 72 4.00 -10.90 3.88
N THR A 73 5.29 -11.19 4.07
CA THR A 73 6.16 -10.40 4.95
C THR A 73 6.36 -8.98 4.42
N ARG A 74 6.64 -8.78 3.12
CA ARG A 74 6.67 -7.44 2.49
C ARG A 74 5.38 -6.65 2.76
N THR A 75 4.23 -7.31 2.61
CA THR A 75 2.91 -6.72 2.87
C THR A 75 2.72 -6.31 4.34
N GLN A 76 3.23 -7.09 5.30
CA GLN A 76 3.20 -6.75 6.72
C GLN A 76 4.15 -5.57 7.04
N VAL A 77 5.36 -5.59 6.51
CA VAL A 77 6.37 -4.51 6.67
C VAL A 77 5.83 -3.17 6.18
N THR A 78 5.23 -3.11 4.99
CA THR A 78 4.63 -1.86 4.49
C THR A 78 3.43 -1.41 5.33
N ARG A 79 2.60 -2.34 5.83
CA ARG A 79 1.46 -1.99 6.71
C ARG A 79 1.91 -1.41 8.05
N GLU A 80 2.94 -1.98 8.64
CA GLU A 80 3.48 -1.53 9.93
C GLU A 80 4.19 -0.18 9.77
N ALA A 81 5.02 -0.01 8.73
CA ALA A 81 5.64 1.28 8.42
C ALA A 81 4.60 2.40 8.22
N ILE A 82 3.47 2.10 7.58
CA ILE A 82 2.35 3.04 7.44
C ILE A 82 1.69 3.33 8.81
N SER A 83 1.55 2.34 9.70
CA SER A 83 1.01 2.58 11.06
C SER A 83 1.89 3.55 11.83
N LEU A 84 3.20 3.26 11.91
CA LEU A 84 4.18 4.08 12.64
C LEU A 84 4.16 5.55 12.22
N VAL A 85 4.15 5.83 10.91
CA VAL A 85 4.07 7.23 10.43
C VAL A 85 2.68 7.85 10.58
N CYS A 86 1.59 7.07 10.53
CA CYS A 86 0.25 7.60 10.78
C CYS A 86 -0.02 7.90 12.26
N GLU A 87 0.59 7.16 13.18
CA GLU A 87 0.48 7.41 14.63
C GLU A 87 1.33 8.60 15.05
N ALA A 88 2.47 8.83 14.40
CA ALA A 88 3.38 9.94 14.72
C ALA A 88 3.04 11.29 14.06
N VAL A 89 2.21 11.32 13.00
CA VAL A 89 1.88 12.55 12.26
C VAL A 89 0.49 13.10 12.67
N PRO A 90 0.40 14.33 13.21
CA PRO A 90 -0.87 14.92 13.61
C PRO A 90 -1.77 15.15 12.39
N GLY A 91 -3.08 14.92 12.56
CA GLY A 91 -4.06 15.04 11.48
C GLY A 91 -4.02 13.95 10.41
N ALA A 92 -3.19 12.91 10.58
CA ALA A 92 -3.18 11.75 9.69
C ALA A 92 -4.55 11.04 9.69
N LYS A 93 -5.17 10.90 8.52
CA LYS A 93 -6.48 10.24 8.34
C LYS A 93 -6.49 8.75 8.76
N GLY A 94 -5.34 8.17 9.08
CA GLY A 94 -5.20 6.82 9.67
C GLY A 94 -5.27 6.77 11.20
N ALA A 95 -4.89 7.84 11.92
CA ALA A 95 -4.65 7.82 13.37
C ALA A 95 -5.88 7.44 14.22
N THR A 96 -7.08 7.80 13.76
CA THR A 96 -8.34 7.50 14.50
C THR A 96 -8.82 6.05 14.35
N ARG A 97 -8.38 5.32 13.31
CA ARG A 97 -8.90 3.98 13.02
C ARG A 97 -8.11 2.92 13.80
N ARG A 98 -8.34 2.86 15.13
CA ARG A 98 -7.79 1.86 16.06
C ARG A 98 -7.71 0.48 15.39
N ARG A 99 -6.51 0.11 14.95
CA ARG A 99 -6.25 -1.17 14.28
C ARG A 99 -5.63 -2.11 15.29
N LYS A 100 -5.86 -3.42 15.15
CA LYS A 100 -5.12 -4.41 15.94
C LYS A 100 -3.63 -4.22 15.68
N PRO A 101 -2.79 -4.06 16.72
CA PRO A 101 -1.33 -4.05 16.58
C PRO A 101 -0.88 -5.28 15.79
N CYS A 102 0.15 -5.16 14.97
CA CYS A 102 0.69 -6.32 14.28
C CYS A 102 1.25 -7.30 15.32
N SER A 103 0.73 -8.53 15.36
CA SER A 103 1.06 -9.49 16.41
C SER A 103 2.45 -10.13 16.26
N ARG A 104 3.24 -9.69 15.27
CA ARG A 104 4.61 -10.11 15.03
C ARG A 104 5.52 -8.88 15.13
N PRO A 105 6.52 -8.86 16.01
CA PRO A 105 7.48 -7.76 16.06
C PRO A 105 8.30 -7.75 14.77
N LEU A 106 8.15 -6.70 13.97
CA LEU A 106 8.95 -6.48 12.75
C LEU A 106 10.21 -5.64 13.04
N SER A 107 10.63 -5.55 14.31
CA SER A 107 11.79 -4.75 14.77
C SER A 107 13.14 -5.23 14.23
N SER A 108 13.23 -6.45 13.68
CA SER A 108 14.40 -6.91 12.92
C SER A 108 14.43 -6.43 11.47
N ILE A 109 13.31 -5.90 10.95
CA ILE A 109 13.16 -5.44 9.56
C ILE A 109 12.96 -3.92 9.51
N LEU A 110 12.20 -3.33 10.42
CA LEU A 110 11.95 -1.89 10.48
C LEU A 110 12.87 -1.22 11.51
N GLY A 111 13.63 -0.24 11.05
CA GLY A 111 14.54 0.58 11.85
C GLY A 111 13.89 1.89 12.31
N ARG A 112 14.68 2.98 12.30
CA ARG A 112 14.22 4.28 12.79
C ARG A 112 13.25 4.97 11.82
N SER A 113 12.29 5.71 12.39
CA SER A 113 11.42 6.62 11.64
C SER A 113 12.07 7.99 11.50
N ASN A 114 12.00 8.59 10.31
CA ASN A 114 12.44 9.97 10.03
C ASN A 114 11.22 10.81 9.63
N LEU A 115 10.90 11.77 10.50
CA LEU A 115 9.69 12.60 10.42
C LEU A 115 9.99 14.08 10.13
N LYS A 116 11.22 14.44 9.74
CA LYS A 116 11.66 15.84 9.54
C LYS A 116 10.76 16.68 8.61
N PHE A 117 10.15 16.03 7.61
CA PHE A 117 9.26 16.65 6.62
C PHE A 117 7.85 16.04 6.67
N ALA A 118 7.52 15.29 7.72
CA ALA A 118 6.27 14.56 7.80
C ALA A 118 5.08 15.50 8.02
N GLY A 119 3.96 15.20 7.36
CA GLY A 119 2.79 16.05 7.32
C GLY A 119 2.80 17.14 6.25
N MET A 120 3.92 17.37 5.53
CA MET A 120 4.00 18.43 4.53
C MET A 120 3.19 18.12 3.25
N PRO A 121 2.49 19.11 2.66
CA PRO A 121 1.96 18.99 1.30
C PRO A 121 3.11 19.00 0.29
N ILE A 122 3.06 18.09 -0.68
CA ILE A 122 4.07 17.97 -1.73
C ILE A 122 3.41 17.74 -3.10
N THR A 123 4.13 18.13 -4.15
CA THR A 123 3.93 17.60 -5.50
C THR A 123 4.82 16.38 -5.67
N LEU A 124 4.22 15.20 -5.80
CA LEU A 124 4.90 13.95 -6.17
C LEU A 124 4.81 13.78 -7.69
N THR A 125 5.96 13.82 -8.37
CA THR A 125 6.05 13.51 -9.81
C THR A 125 6.65 12.12 -10.02
N VAL A 126 5.92 11.27 -10.73
CA VAL A 126 6.28 9.87 -11.03
C VAL A 126 6.76 9.77 -12.47
N SER A 127 8.03 9.41 -12.68
CA SER A 127 8.59 9.06 -13.99
C SER A 127 9.43 7.77 -13.92
N THR A 128 9.89 7.26 -15.07
CA THR A 128 10.82 6.12 -15.12
C THR A 128 12.19 6.44 -14.51
N SER A 129 12.58 7.71 -14.49
CA SER A 129 13.88 8.16 -13.98
C SER A 129 13.87 8.38 -12.46
N SER A 130 12.75 8.82 -11.88
CA SER A 130 12.68 9.13 -10.44
C SER A 130 11.25 9.21 -9.90
N LEU A 131 11.14 9.09 -8.57
CA LEU A 131 10.04 9.66 -7.79
C LEU A 131 10.52 10.99 -7.22
N ASN A 132 10.06 12.09 -7.79
CA ASN A 132 10.46 13.44 -7.38
C ASN A 132 9.43 14.01 -6.39
N LEU A 133 9.89 14.51 -5.25
CA LEU A 133 9.06 15.09 -4.19
C LEU A 133 9.47 16.56 -4.01
N MET A 134 8.59 17.51 -4.37
CA MET A 134 8.79 18.93 -4.11
C MET A 134 7.78 19.43 -3.09
N ALA A 135 8.20 20.25 -2.13
CA ALA A 135 7.28 20.96 -1.24
C ALA A 135 6.32 21.83 -2.06
N ALA A 136 5.05 21.87 -1.67
CA ALA A 136 4.15 22.92 -2.09
C ALA A 136 4.39 24.16 -1.21
N ASP A 137 4.47 25.32 -1.85
CA ASP A 137 4.46 26.65 -1.21
C ASP A 137 3.06 26.97 -0.66
#